data_AF-A0A845HL92-F1
#
_entry.id   AF-A0A845HL92-F1
#
_cell.length_a   1.000
_cell.length_b   1.000
_cell.length_c   1.000
_cell.angle_alpha   90.00
_cell.angle_beta   90.00
_cell.angle_gamma   90.00
#
_symmetry.space_group_name_H-M   'P 1'
#
loop_
_entity.id
_entity.type
_entity.pdbx_description
1 polymer ?
#
loop_
_entity_poly.entity_id
_entity_poly.type
_entity_poly.pdbx_seq_one_letter_code
_entity_poly.pdbx_strand_id
1 'polypeptide(L)'
;MQAIKLAVCLAMSMSSPPCYASMDPECLKHLGGAFGDVECFNGLSNDLKQENRKLAEDVALTIPKGNRNKAILKEYLRNQARSQNSCELSRASMTNWVHEAVTLNPRYHDYDVAYYECVYIFLEQQNKFLKNLLKNVNQN
;
A
#
# COMPACT_ATOMS: atom_id res chain seq x y z
N MET A 1 8.05 -11.26 37.56
CA MET A 1 7.71 -9.82 37.68
C MET A 1 8.07 -9.12 36.38
N GLN A 2 7.10 -8.95 35.47
CA GLN A 2 7.20 -8.01 34.36
C GLN A 2 5.82 -7.37 34.22
N ALA A 3 5.78 -6.05 34.37
CA ALA A 3 4.56 -5.27 34.44
C ALA A 3 3.96 -5.10 33.04
N ILE A 4 2.73 -5.57 32.88
CA ILE A 4 1.87 -5.28 31.72
C ILE A 4 1.49 -3.81 31.82
N LYS A 5 2.01 -2.97 30.91
CA LYS A 5 1.51 -1.60 30.72
C LYS A 5 0.24 -1.67 29.87
N LEU A 6 -0.89 -1.90 30.54
CA LEU A 6 -2.22 -1.69 29.99
C LEU A 6 -2.47 -0.18 29.88
N ALA A 7 -2.34 0.36 28.66
CA ALA A 7 -2.83 1.69 28.36
C ALA A 7 -4.34 1.60 28.09
N VAL A 8 -5.14 1.93 29.11
CA VAL A 8 -6.59 2.10 29.00
C VAL A 8 -6.86 3.38 28.22
N CYS A 9 -7.27 3.25 26.94
CA CYS A 9 -7.87 4.37 26.20
C CYS A 9 -9.34 4.50 26.60
N LEU A 10 -9.58 5.25 27.67
CA LEU A 10 -10.91 5.66 28.08
C LEU A 10 -11.45 6.70 27.09
N ALA A 11 -12.68 6.47 26.63
CA ALA A 11 -13.35 7.20 25.57
C ALA A 11 -13.37 8.73 25.76
N MET A 12 -12.80 9.46 24.80
CA MET A 12 -13.22 10.80 24.43
C MET A 12 -13.48 10.82 22.92
N SER A 13 -14.73 11.13 22.58
CA SER A 13 -15.24 11.30 21.23
C SER A 13 -14.60 12.50 20.54
N MET A 14 -13.40 12.30 20.02
CA MET A 14 -12.87 13.10 18.92
C MET A 14 -12.62 12.14 17.77
N SER A 15 -13.07 12.50 16.58
CA SER A 15 -12.86 11.78 15.33
C SER A 15 -11.37 11.75 14.98
N SER A 16 -10.62 10.92 15.70
CA SER A 16 -9.26 10.55 15.33
C SER A 16 -9.36 9.78 14.01
N PRO A 17 -8.49 10.07 13.02
CA PRO A 17 -8.31 9.12 11.94
C PRO A 17 -7.95 7.77 12.58
N PRO A 18 -8.53 6.65 12.11
CA PRO A 18 -8.20 5.34 12.65
C PRO A 18 -6.68 5.16 12.62
N CYS A 19 -6.08 4.99 13.81
CA CYS A 19 -4.71 4.53 13.93
C CYS A 19 -4.70 3.08 13.46
N TYR A 20 -4.53 2.87 12.16
CA TYR A 20 -4.16 1.57 11.63
C TYR A 20 -2.80 1.22 12.24
N ALA A 21 -2.74 0.10 12.97
CA ALA A 21 -1.47 -0.45 13.38
C ALA A 21 -0.69 -0.80 12.11
N SER A 22 0.54 -0.29 12.00
CA SER A 22 1.44 -0.63 10.90
C SER A 22 1.77 -2.12 10.97
N MET A 23 1.82 -2.77 9.80
CA MET A 23 2.16 -4.19 9.70
C MET A 23 3.67 -4.36 9.77
N ASP A 24 4.15 -5.34 10.56
CA ASP A 24 5.59 -5.64 10.65
C ASP A 24 6.08 -6.31 9.36
N PRO A 25 7.08 -5.73 8.64
CA PRO A 25 7.66 -6.33 7.45
C PRO A 25 8.22 -7.75 7.64
N GLU A 26 8.52 -8.16 8.87
CA GLU A 26 8.92 -9.54 9.19
C GLU A 26 7.85 -10.57 8.79
N CYS A 27 6.58 -10.17 8.63
CA CYS A 27 5.52 -11.06 8.14
C CYS A 27 5.86 -11.67 6.76
N LEU A 28 6.64 -11.00 5.92
CA LEU A 28 7.10 -11.50 4.62
C LEU A 28 8.02 -12.73 4.74
N LYS A 29 8.62 -12.97 5.91
CA LYS A 29 9.45 -14.18 6.16
C LYS A 29 8.62 -15.40 6.55
N HIS A 30 7.33 -15.20 6.79
CA HIS A 30 6.43 -16.22 7.30
C HIS A 30 5.29 -16.53 6.31
N LEU A 31 5.48 -16.21 5.03
CA LEU A 31 4.53 -16.51 3.97
C LEU A 31 4.33 -18.03 3.85
N GLY A 32 3.08 -18.46 3.80
CA GLY A 32 2.71 -19.87 3.83
C GLY A 32 1.35 -20.18 3.20
N GLY A 33 0.71 -19.19 2.57
CA GLY A 33 -0.61 -19.28 1.96
C GLY A 33 -1.75 -18.92 2.92
N ALA A 34 -2.90 -18.56 2.33
CA ALA A 34 -4.15 -18.19 2.98
C ALA A 34 -4.19 -16.79 3.63
N PHE A 35 -4.97 -16.66 4.71
CA PHE A 35 -5.32 -15.39 5.36
C PHE A 35 -4.12 -14.55 5.80
N GLY A 36 -3.09 -15.19 6.37
CA GLY A 36 -1.92 -14.49 6.90
C GLY A 36 -1.17 -13.70 5.84
N ASP A 37 -1.01 -14.28 4.65
CA ASP A 37 -0.34 -13.65 3.52
C ASP A 37 -1.15 -12.44 3.00
N VAL A 38 -2.47 -12.58 2.90
CA VAL A 38 -3.36 -11.47 2.53
C VAL A 38 -3.24 -10.31 3.52
N GLU A 39 -3.33 -10.57 4.82
CA GLU A 39 -3.19 -9.53 5.84
C GLU A 39 -1.80 -8.88 5.79
N CYS A 40 -0.74 -9.67 5.64
CA CYS A 40 0.64 -9.18 5.52
C CYS A 40 0.79 -8.24 4.33
N PHE A 41 0.45 -8.69 3.11
CA PHE A 41 0.57 -7.87 1.91
C PHE A 41 -0.36 -6.65 1.92
N ASN A 42 -1.59 -6.79 2.40
CA ASN A 42 -2.54 -5.68 2.48
C ASN A 42 -2.08 -4.62 3.50
N GLY A 43 -1.65 -5.06 4.69
CA GLY A 43 -1.12 -4.19 5.74
C GLY A 43 0.09 -3.39 5.25
N LEU A 44 1.10 -4.07 4.69
CA LEU A 44 2.28 -3.42 4.13
C LEU A 44 1.95 -2.52 2.95
N SER A 45 1.00 -2.92 2.10
CA SER A 45 0.51 -2.07 1.00
C SER A 45 -0.11 -0.77 1.50
N ASN A 46 -0.85 -0.79 2.61
CA ASN A 46 -1.46 0.41 3.17
C ASN A 46 -0.40 1.37 3.73
N ASP A 47 0.66 0.85 4.34
CA ASP A 47 1.80 1.65 4.78
C ASP A 47 2.55 2.26 3.58
N LEU A 48 2.81 1.47 2.54
CA LEU A 48 3.44 1.94 1.30
C LEU A 48 2.58 2.99 0.57
N LYS A 49 1.25 2.85 0.53
CA LYS A 49 0.35 3.87 -0.05
C LYS A 49 0.51 5.23 0.64
N GLN A 50 0.57 5.22 1.98
CA GLN A 50 0.76 6.43 2.75
C GLN A 50 2.15 7.04 2.54
N GLU A 51 3.20 6.22 2.53
CA GLU A 51 4.57 6.68 2.28
C GLU A 51 4.74 7.22 0.85
N ASN A 52 4.23 6.51 -0.17
CA ASN A 52 4.29 6.93 -1.57
C ASN A 52 3.59 8.27 -1.79
N ARG A 53 2.47 8.50 -1.11
CA ARG A 53 1.78 9.78 -1.16
C ARG A 53 2.68 10.90 -0.62
N LYS A 54 3.28 10.72 0.55
CA LYS A 54 4.19 11.70 1.17
C LYS A 54 5.40 11.97 0.27
N LEU A 55 6.07 10.92 -0.21
CA LEU A 55 7.22 11.04 -1.12
C LEU A 55 6.85 11.78 -2.42
N ALA A 56 5.68 11.51 -2.99
CA ALA A 56 5.21 12.20 -4.18
C ALA A 56 4.94 13.70 -3.92
N GLU A 57 4.38 14.04 -2.76
CA GLU A 57 4.19 15.42 -2.32
C GLU A 57 5.56 16.11 -2.13
N ASP A 58 6.52 15.46 -1.48
CA ASP A 58 7.89 15.97 -1.28
C ASP A 58 8.61 16.22 -2.61
N VAL A 59 8.58 15.26 -3.55
CA VAL A 59 9.14 15.46 -4.90
C VAL A 59 8.44 16.61 -5.63
N ALA A 60 7.12 16.76 -5.47
CA ALA A 60 6.39 17.83 -6.14
C ALA A 60 6.75 19.24 -5.60
N LEU A 61 7.22 19.32 -4.35
CA LEU A 61 7.70 20.56 -3.71
C LEU A 61 9.09 20.95 -4.20
N THR A 62 9.95 20.00 -4.55
CA THR A 62 11.30 20.29 -5.07
C THR A 62 11.29 20.78 -6.54
N ILE A 63 10.19 20.56 -7.28
CA ILE A 63 10.07 20.98 -8.68
C ILE A 63 9.66 22.47 -8.76
N PRO A 64 10.44 23.33 -9.46
CA PRO A 64 10.11 24.74 -9.64
C PRO A 64 8.75 24.98 -10.30
N LYS A 65 8.10 26.09 -9.94
CA LYS A 65 6.82 26.50 -10.53
C LYS A 65 6.97 26.68 -12.05
N GLY A 66 6.03 26.12 -12.81
CA GLY A 66 6.02 26.17 -14.28
C GLY A 66 6.88 25.10 -14.97
N ASN A 67 7.66 24.31 -14.21
CA ASN A 67 8.44 23.21 -14.79
C ASN A 67 7.52 22.05 -15.23
N ARG A 68 7.68 21.60 -16.49
CA ARG A 68 6.89 20.50 -17.09
C ARG A 68 6.97 19.19 -16.30
N ASN A 69 8.05 18.96 -15.56
CA ASN A 69 8.24 17.74 -14.79
C ASN A 69 7.17 17.56 -13.70
N LYS A 70 6.53 18.65 -13.23
CA LYS A 70 5.40 18.55 -12.30
C LYS A 70 4.19 17.86 -12.93
N ALA A 71 3.92 18.11 -14.22
CA ALA A 71 2.87 17.43 -14.95
C ALA A 71 3.22 15.96 -15.21
N ILE A 72 4.49 15.68 -15.56
CA ILE A 72 5.00 14.31 -15.75
C ILE A 72 4.87 13.49 -14.46
N LEU A 73 5.23 14.06 -13.31
CA LEU A 73 5.05 13.39 -12.00
C LEU A 73 3.57 13.07 -11.76
N LYS A 74 2.65 14.01 -12.01
CA LYS A 74 1.20 13.78 -11.87
C LYS A 74 0.70 12.69 -12.82
N GLU A 75 1.21 12.64 -14.04
CA GLU A 75 0.87 11.59 -15.00
C GLU A 75 1.40 10.22 -14.59
N TYR A 76 2.65 10.15 -14.15
CA TYR A 76 3.24 8.96 -13.57
C TYR A 76 2.38 8.40 -12.43
N LEU A 77 1.97 9.22 -11.47
CA LEU A 77 1.15 8.77 -10.34
C LEU A 77 -0.23 8.23 -10.79
N ARG A 78 -0.85 8.87 -11.80
CA ARG A 78 -2.11 8.38 -12.39
C ARG A 78 -1.91 7.04 -13.09
N ASN A 79 -0.81 6.89 -13.83
CA ASN A 79 -0.51 5.64 -14.52
C ASN A 79 -0.22 4.51 -13.52
N GLN A 80 0.49 4.78 -12.42
CA GLN A 80 0.70 3.78 -11.37
C GLN A 80 -0.61 3.33 -10.72
N ALA A 81 -1.50 4.26 -10.38
CA ALA A 81 -2.82 3.92 -9.84
C ALA A 81 -3.64 3.08 -10.84
N ARG A 82 -3.57 3.38 -12.14
CA ARG A 82 -4.23 2.60 -13.18
C ARG A 82 -3.61 1.21 -13.35
N SER A 83 -2.28 1.09 -13.26
CA SER A 83 -1.57 -0.20 -13.38
C SER A 83 -1.96 -1.19 -12.29
N GLN A 84 -2.38 -0.73 -11.12
CA GLN A 84 -2.91 -1.61 -10.06
C GLN A 84 -4.18 -2.37 -10.49
N ASN A 85 -4.95 -1.84 -11.44
CA ASN A 85 -6.11 -2.56 -12.00
C ASN A 85 -5.70 -3.85 -12.73
N SER A 86 -4.45 -3.97 -13.18
CA SER A 86 -3.93 -5.21 -13.76
C SER A 86 -3.85 -6.34 -12.72
N CYS A 87 -3.72 -6.03 -11.42
CA CYS A 87 -3.80 -7.03 -10.36
C CYS A 87 -5.21 -7.62 -10.27
N GLU A 88 -6.26 -6.80 -10.38
CA GLU A 88 -7.63 -7.28 -10.43
C GLU A 88 -7.89 -8.14 -11.67
N LEU A 89 -7.32 -7.75 -12.82
CA LEU A 89 -7.41 -8.56 -14.04
C LEU A 89 -6.81 -9.96 -13.84
N SER A 90 -5.64 -10.04 -13.19
CA SER A 90 -5.01 -11.32 -12.84
C SER A 90 -5.92 -12.16 -11.94
N ARG A 91 -6.47 -11.56 -10.88
CA ARG A 91 -7.40 -12.22 -9.96
C ARG A 91 -8.64 -12.75 -10.69
N ALA A 92 -9.31 -11.90 -11.47
CA ALA A 92 -10.50 -12.26 -12.22
C ALA A 92 -10.25 -13.41 -13.21
N SER A 93 -9.07 -13.47 -13.82
CA SER A 93 -8.71 -14.58 -14.70
C SER A 93 -8.64 -15.93 -13.98
N MET A 94 -8.26 -15.93 -12.70
CA MET A 94 -8.21 -17.12 -11.84
C MET A 94 -9.58 -17.51 -11.28
N THR A 95 -10.55 -16.59 -11.25
CA THR A 95 -11.94 -16.86 -10.85
C THR A 95 -12.87 -17.19 -12.02
N ASN A 96 -12.32 -17.49 -13.21
CA ASN A 96 -13.09 -17.67 -14.45
C ASN A 96 -14.01 -16.47 -14.76
N TRP A 97 -13.56 -15.25 -14.45
CA TRP A 97 -14.29 -14.00 -14.65
C TRP A 97 -15.57 -13.87 -13.81
N VAL A 98 -15.77 -14.76 -12.85
CA VAL A 98 -16.91 -14.69 -11.94
C VAL A 98 -16.57 -13.68 -10.84
N HIS A 99 -17.44 -12.68 -10.69
CA HIS A 99 -17.38 -11.78 -9.54
C HIS A 99 -17.92 -12.50 -8.31
N GLU A 100 -17.07 -12.63 -7.30
CA GLU A 100 -17.51 -13.10 -5.99
C GLU A 100 -18.48 -12.12 -5.35
N ALA A 101 -19.54 -12.66 -4.78
CA ALA A 101 -20.41 -11.88 -3.92
C ALA A 101 -19.61 -11.45 -2.69
N VAL A 102 -19.75 -10.18 -2.29
CA VAL A 102 -19.19 -9.70 -1.02
C VAL A 102 -19.85 -10.50 0.11
N THR A 103 -19.05 -11.29 0.83
CA THR A 103 -19.53 -12.07 1.98
C THR A 103 -19.09 -11.42 3.28
N LEU A 104 -19.90 -11.58 4.34
CA LEU A 104 -19.59 -11.07 5.69
C LEU A 104 -18.39 -11.77 6.34
N ASN A 105 -17.99 -12.94 5.83
CA ASN A 105 -16.83 -13.70 6.28
C ASN A 105 -16.15 -14.33 5.05
N PRO A 106 -15.36 -13.56 4.28
CA PRO A 106 -14.70 -14.07 3.10
C PRO A 106 -13.69 -15.13 3.50
N ARG A 107 -13.75 -16.29 2.82
CA ARG A 107 -12.60 -17.20 2.82
C ARG A 107 -11.59 -16.60 1.85
N TYR A 108 -10.37 -16.41 2.31
CA TYR A 108 -9.28 -16.01 1.42
C TYR A 108 -8.81 -17.21 0.62
N HIS A 109 -8.69 -17.01 -0.67
CA HIS A 109 -8.21 -17.99 -1.63
C HIS A 109 -6.84 -17.59 -2.17
N ASP A 110 -6.16 -18.52 -2.85
CA ASP A 110 -4.81 -18.26 -3.39
C ASP A 110 -4.79 -17.10 -4.40
N TYR A 111 -5.88 -16.88 -5.14
CA TYR A 111 -6.01 -15.74 -6.04
C TYR A 111 -6.15 -14.40 -5.30
N ASP A 112 -6.63 -14.39 -4.05
CA ASP A 112 -6.62 -13.20 -3.22
C ASP A 112 -5.19 -12.89 -2.77
N VAL A 113 -4.44 -13.91 -2.35
CA VAL A 113 -3.01 -13.75 -2.01
C VAL A 113 -2.25 -13.15 -3.19
N ALA A 114 -2.39 -13.74 -4.38
CA ALA A 114 -1.74 -13.24 -5.60
C ALA A 114 -2.16 -11.81 -5.98
N TYR A 115 -3.41 -11.43 -5.72
CA TYR A 115 -3.86 -10.06 -5.90
C TYR A 115 -3.15 -9.08 -4.95
N TYR A 116 -3.15 -9.37 -3.65
CA TYR A 116 -2.55 -8.48 -2.65
C TYR A 116 -1.02 -8.42 -2.79
N GLU A 117 -0.38 -9.54 -3.13
CA GLU A 117 1.05 -9.57 -3.48
C GLU A 117 1.35 -8.67 -4.68
N CYS A 118 0.56 -8.78 -5.76
CA CYS A 118 0.70 -7.92 -6.93
C CYS A 118 0.60 -6.43 -6.56
N VAL A 119 -0.39 -6.05 -5.74
CA VAL A 119 -0.57 -4.67 -5.27
C VAL A 119 0.63 -4.22 -4.45
N TYR A 120 1.12 -5.05 -3.53
CA TYR A 120 2.31 -4.78 -2.71
C TYR A 120 3.53 -4.49 -3.58
N ILE A 121 3.83 -5.35 -4.57
CA ILE A 121 4.99 -5.20 -5.46
C ILE A 121 4.91 -3.88 -6.25
N PHE A 122 3.74 -3.51 -6.79
CA PHE A 122 3.58 -2.23 -7.50
C PHE A 122 3.87 -1.04 -6.61
N LEU A 123 3.37 -1.07 -5.37
CA LEU A 123 3.57 0.01 -4.41
C LEU A 123 5.03 0.10 -3.95
N GLU A 124 5.70 -1.03 -3.76
CA GLU A 124 7.12 -1.10 -3.40
C GLU A 124 8.00 -0.54 -4.54
N GLN A 125 7.71 -0.89 -5.79
CA GLN A 125 8.41 -0.35 -6.95
C GLN A 125 8.21 1.17 -7.09
N GLN A 126 6.98 1.66 -6.90
CA GLN A 126 6.68 3.08 -6.87
C GLN A 126 7.46 3.79 -5.75
N ASN A 127 7.49 3.19 -4.56
CA ASN A 127 8.21 3.72 -3.40
C ASN A 127 9.70 3.91 -3.69
N LYS A 128 10.34 2.84 -4.20
CA LYS A 128 11.75 2.85 -4.58
C LYS A 128 12.05 3.91 -5.64
N PHE A 129 11.18 4.04 -6.65
CA PHE A 129 11.33 5.07 -7.67
C PHE A 129 11.25 6.49 -7.07
N LEU A 130 10.24 6.77 -6.24
CA LEU A 130 10.06 8.10 -5.64
C LEU A 130 11.21 8.46 -4.67
N LYS A 131 11.69 7.49 -3.87
CA LYS A 131 12.87 7.68 -3.01
C LYS A 131 14.11 8.05 -3.82
N ASN A 132 14.35 7.34 -4.92
CA ASN A 132 15.47 7.63 -5.82
C ASN A 132 15.32 9.01 -6.47
N LEU A 133 14.11 9.36 -6.91
CA LEU A 133 13.83 10.67 -7.51
C LEU A 133 14.10 11.80 -6.51
N LEU A 134 13.60 11.67 -5.27
CA LEU A 134 13.82 12.66 -4.22
C LEU A 134 15.31 12.81 -3.87
N LYS A 135 16.03 11.69 -3.75
CA LYS A 135 17.48 11.67 -3.51
C LYS A 135 18.22 12.45 -4.61
N ASN A 136 17.91 12.20 -5.88
CA ASN A 136 18.58 12.84 -7.00
C ASN A 136 18.29 14.34 -7.08
N VAL A 137 17.11 14.80 -6.65
CA VAL A 137 16.82 16.24 -6.60
C VAL A 137 17.57 16.93 -5.46
N ASN A 138 17.77 16.26 -4.32
CA ASN A 138 18.47 16.82 -3.16
C ASN A 138 20.02 16.81 -3.30
N GLN A 139 20.56 16.14 -4.31
CA GLN A 139 22.00 16.09 -4.59
C GLN A 139 22.48 17.16 -5.59
N ASN A 140 21.55 17.98 -6.11
CA ASN A 140 21.82 19.17 -6.93
C ASN A 140 21.61 20.44 -6.10
#